data_AF-Q3YRL7-F1
#
_entry.id   AF-Q3YRL7-F1
#
_cell.length_a   1.000
_cell.length_b   1.000
_cell.length_c   1.000
_cell.angle_alpha   90.00
_cell.angle_beta   90.00
_cell.angle_gamma   90.00
#
_symmetry.space_group_name_H-M   'P 1'
#
loop_
_entity.id
_entity.type
_entity.pdbx_description
1 polymer ?
#
loop_
_entity_poly.entity_id
_entity_poly.type
_entity_poly.pdbx_seq_one_letter_code
_entity_poly.pdbx_strand_id
1 'polypeptide(L)' 'MDIVDIRSKTSDELRELLASLRKELVDAVLNRKIDKSGNHFYCVNIKRDIARVLTVLNERKKEERHV' A
#
# COMPACT_ATOMS: atom_id res chain seq x y z
N MET A 1 -0.06 -7.70 -3.10
CA MET A 1 -0.24 -8.37 -1.79
C MET A 1 -1.61 -9.05 -1.73
N ASP A 2 -1.78 -10.14 -0.96
CA ASP A 2 -3.11 -10.70 -0.71
C ASP A 2 -3.84 -9.86 0.36
N ILE A 3 -5.17 -9.77 0.28
CA ILE A 3 -5.98 -9.09 1.30
C ILE A 3 -5.89 -9.80 2.66
N VAL A 4 -5.69 -11.12 2.66
CA VAL A 4 -5.53 -11.91 3.88
C VAL A 4 -4.30 -11.44 4.68
N ASP A 5 -3.16 -11.25 4.00
CA ASP A 5 -1.91 -10.77 4.61
C ASP A 5 -2.02 -9.35 5.16
N ILE A 6 -2.81 -8.50 4.50
CA ILE A 6 -3.05 -7.13 4.96
C ILE A 6 -3.92 -7.16 6.22
N ARG A 7 -4.97 -7.98 6.24
CA ARG A 7 -5.90 -8.05 7.39
C ARG A 7 -5.27 -8.69 8.63
N SER A 8 -4.27 -9.56 8.48
CA SER A 8 -3.57 -10.18 9.60
C SER A 8 -2.59 -9.24 10.34
N LYS A 9 -2.20 -8.11 9.73
CA LYS A 9 -1.30 -7.12 10.33
C LYS A 9 -2.00 -6.24 11.35
N THR A 10 -1.31 -5.80 12.39
CA THR A 10 -1.79 -4.78 13.34
C THR A 10 -1.94 -3.41 12.67
N SER A 11 -2.64 -2.48 13.32
CA SER A 11 -2.85 -1.13 12.76
C SER A 11 -1.54 -0.35 12.62
N ASP A 12 -0.57 -0.58 13.50
CA ASP A 12 0.75 0.05 13.42
C ASP A 12 1.59 -0.54 12.30
N GLU A 13 1.62 -1.87 12.16
CA GLU A 13 2.26 -2.53 11.01
C GLU A 13 1.66 -2.09 9.67
N LEU A 14 0.35 -1.83 9.61
CA LEU A 14 -0.28 -1.29 8.41
C LEU A 14 0.16 0.15 8.10
N ARG A 15 0.39 0.98 9.12
CA ARG A 15 0.91 2.35 8.94
C ARG A 15 2.36 2.33 8.44
N GLU A 16 3.19 1.45 8.99
CA GLU A 16 4.56 1.23 8.53
C GLU A 16 4.59 0.68 7.09
N LEU A 17 3.76 -0.31 6.80
CA LEU A 17 3.61 -0.86 5.46
C LEU A 17 3.18 0.22 4.46
N LEU A 18 2.23 1.07 4.83
CA LEU A 18 1.80 2.20 4.00
C LEU A 18 2.96 3.17 3.70
N ALA A 19 3.81 3.46 4.69
CA ALA A 19 4.98 4.32 4.49
C ALA A 19 5.98 3.66 3.52
N SER A 20 6.23 2.35 3.69
CA SER A 20 7.11 1.58 2.80
C SER A 20 6.60 1.56 1.35
N LEU A 21 5.33 1.23 1.14
CA LEU A 21 4.71 1.21 -0.20
C LEU A 21 4.73 2.59 -0.88
N ARG A 22 4.58 3.67 -0.12
CA ARG A 22 4.68 5.04 -0.67
C ARG A 22 6.10 5.36 -1.12
N LYS A 23 7.11 4.96 -0.35
CA LYS A 23 8.52 5.11 -0.75
C LYS A 23 8.81 4.30 -2.01
N GLU A 24 8.40 3.04 -2.03
CA GLU A 24 8.54 2.15 -3.19
C GLU A 24 7.86 2.72 -4.43
N LEU A 25 6.68 3.34 -4.29
CA LEU A 25 6.00 4.02 -5.39
C LEU A 25 6.79 5.20 -5.93
N VAL A 26 7.41 6.01 -5.06
CA VAL A 26 8.26 7.13 -5.49
C VAL A 26 9.46 6.61 -6.25
N ASP A 27 10.16 5.61 -5.72
CA ASP A 27 11.32 4.99 -6.37
C ASP A 27 10.94 4.38 -7.72
N ALA A 28 9.80 3.68 -7.80
CA ALA A 28 9.26 3.14 -9.05
C ALA A 28 8.99 4.22 -10.11
N VAL A 29 8.43 5.35 -9.69
CA VAL A 29 8.13 6.48 -10.59
C VAL A 29 9.41 7.16 -11.06
N LEU A 30 10.42 7.31 -10.19
CA LEU A 30 11.72 7.87 -10.54
C LEU A 30 12.47 6.94 -11.50
N ASN A 31 12.51 5.64 -11.19
CA ASN A 31 13.15 4.63 -12.05
C ASN A 31 12.49 4.58 -13.43
N ARG A 32 11.16 4.68 -13.52
CA ARG A 32 10.45 4.73 -14.80
C ARG A 32 10.81 5.97 -15.65
N LYS A 33 11.20 7.08 -15.01
CA LYS A 33 11.64 8.29 -15.72
C LYS A 33 13.07 8.16 -16.23
N ILE A 34 13.93 7.48 -15.46
CA ILE A 34 15.34 7.25 -15.80
C ILE A 34 15.45 6.16 -16.87
N ASP A 35 14.71 5.07 -16.69
CA ASP A 35 14.71 3.91 -17.57
C ASP A 35 13.28 3.56 -18.02
N LYS A 36 13.06 3.60 -19.34
CA LYS A 36 11.77 3.29 -19.95
C LYS A 36 11.47 1.77 -19.96
N SER A 37 12.46 0.93 -19.64
CA SER A 37 12.33 -0.53 -19.67
C SER A 37 11.62 -1.13 -18.44
N GLY A 38 11.29 -0.31 -17.45
CA GLY A 38 10.66 -0.75 -16.21
C GLY A 38 9.26 -1.37 -16.38
N ASN A 39 8.93 -2.32 -15.50
CA ASN A 39 7.65 -3.03 -15.46
C ASN A 39 6.46 -2.04 -15.33
N HIS A 40 5.71 -1.85 -16.41
CA HIS A 40 4.56 -0.95 -16.49
C HIS A 40 3.53 -1.18 -15.38
N PHE A 41 3.35 -2.43 -14.96
CA PHE A 41 2.33 -2.81 -13.97
C PHE A 41 2.80 -2.65 -12.53
N TYR A 42 4.10 -2.43 -12.29
CA TYR A 42 4.64 -2.35 -10.94
C TYR A 42 4.06 -1.17 -10.15
N CYS A 43 4.06 0.04 -10.74
CA CYS A 43 3.39 1.20 -10.13
C CYS A 43 1.90 0.96 -9.88
N VAL A 44 1.22 0.23 -10.77
CA VAL A 44 -0.21 -0.09 -10.64
C VAL A 44 -0.43 -1.05 -9.47
N ASN A 45 0.43 -2.06 -9.31
CA ASN A 45 0.35 -3.02 -8.22
C ASN A 45 0.62 -2.37 -6.86
N ILE A 46 1.65 -1.52 -6.75
CA ILE A 46 1.91 -0.77 -5.51
C ILE A 46 0.72 0.13 -5.16
N LYS A 47 0.13 0.82 -6.14
CA LYS A 47 -1.07 1.64 -5.91
C LYS A 47 -2.26 0.82 -5.41
N ARG A 48 -2.47 -0.39 -5.95
CA ARG A 48 -3.52 -1.32 -5.46
C ARG A 48 -3.25 -1.76 -4.03
N ASP A 49 -2.01 -2.06 -3.69
CA ASP A 49 -1.64 -2.47 -2.34
C ASP A 49 -1.79 -1.31 -1.33
N ILE A 50 -1.41 -0.08 -1.71
CA ILE A 50 -1.70 1.14 -0.93
C ILE A 50 -3.21 1.29 -0.69
N ALA A 51 -4.02 1.13 -1.74
CA ALA A 51 -5.47 1.27 -1.62
C ALA A 51 -6.06 0.22 -0.67
N ARG A 52 -5.59 -1.04 -0.75
CA ARG A 52 -6.03 -2.12 0.16
C ARG A 52 -5.67 -1.84 1.62
N VAL A 53 -4.44 -1.39 1.88
CA VAL A 53 -4.00 -1.00 3.23
C VAL A 53 -4.87 0.13 3.79
N LEU A 54 -5.13 1.17 2.99
CA LEU A 54 -6.00 2.28 3.38
C LEU A 54 -7.44 1.83 3.66
N THR A 55 -7.97 0.89 2.87
CA THR A 55 -9.31 0.31 3.11
C THR A 55 -9.37 -0.36 4.48
N VAL A 56 -8.42 -1.25 4.80
CA VAL A 56 -8.41 -1.97 6.09
C VAL A 56 -8.23 -1.00 7.27
N LEU A 57 -7.36 0.00 7.14
CA LEU A 57 -7.22 1.05 8.17
C LEU A 57 -8.52 1.84 8.38
N ASN A 58 -9.26 2.13 7.31
CA ASN A 58 -10.53 2.84 7.40
C ASN A 58 -11.67 1.96 7.96
N GLU A 59 -11.69 0.67 7.64
CA GLU A 59 -12.59 -0.33 8.23
C GLU A 59 -12.39 -0.37 9.76
N ARG A 60 -11.16 -0.54 10.23
CA ARG A 60 -10.83 -0.53 11.67
C ARG A 60 -11.20 0.78 12.35
N LYS A 61 -10.91 1.92 11.72
CA LYS A 61 -11.31 3.23 12.25
C LYS A 61 -12.83 3.38 12.34
N LYS A 62 -13.60 2.75 11.45
CA LYS A 62 -15.07 2.72 11.55
C LYS A 62 -15.51 1.84 12.71
N GLU A 63 -14.92 0.65 12.87
CA GLU A 63 -15.19 -0.25 14.00
C GLU A 63 -14.92 0.43 15.35
N GLU A 64 -13.78 1.12 15.51
CA GLU A 64 -13.42 1.89 16.70
C GLU A 64 -14.40 3.04 17.03
N ARG A 65 -15.14 3.56 16.04
CA ARG A 65 -16.14 4.62 16.25
C ARG A 65 -17.54 4.10 16.58
N HIS A 66 -17.77 2.80 16.35
CA HIS A 66 -19.05 2.14 16.61
C HIS A 66 -19.04 1.34 17.93
N VAL A 67 -17.95 1.40 18.69
CA VAL A 67 -17.79 0.90 20.07
C VAL A 67 -17.72 2.08 21.02
#